data_AF-W1YNF6-F1
#
_entry.id   AF-W1YNF6-F1
#
_cell.length_a   1.000
_cell.length_b   1.000
_cell.length_c   1.000
_cell.angle_alpha   90.00
_cell.angle_beta   90.00
_cell.angle_gamma   90.00
#
_symmetry.space_group_name_H-M   'P 1'
#
loop_
_entity.id
_entity.type
_entity.pdbx_description
1 polymer ?
#
loop_
_entity_poly.entity_id
_entity_poly.type
_entity_poly.pdbx_seq_one_letter_code
_entity_poly.pdbx_strand_id
1 'polypeptide(L)'
;LEAMAEDGTFEVLPKKEVIGLRHEMEKLEKYLGGIKDMPKMPGALFVVDPKKEKIAIAEAKKLGIQVVATVDTNCDPDEVE
;
A
#
# COMPACT_ATOMS: atom_id res chain seq x y z
N LEU A 1 2.56 13.18 -9.94
CA LEU A 1 3.70 13.73 -9.18
C LEU A 1 5.02 13.38 -9.83
N GLU A 2 5.29 12.10 -10.12
CA GLU A 2 6.51 11.69 -10.85
C GLU A 2 6.62 12.31 -12.24
N ALA A 3 5.56 12.31 -13.05
CA ALA A 3 5.56 12.99 -14.36
C ALA A 3 5.86 14.49 -14.24
N MET A 4 5.31 15.17 -13.21
CA MET A 4 5.59 16.58 -12.96
C MET A 4 7.03 16.83 -12.49
N ALA A 5 7.67 15.84 -11.87
CA ALA A 5 9.08 15.85 -11.48
C ALA A 5 9.99 15.67 -12.69
N GLU A 6 9.61 14.80 -13.61
CA GLU A 6 10.30 14.57 -14.89
C GLU A 6 10.16 15.76 -15.86
N ASP A 7 8.98 16.38 -15.94
CA ASP A 7 8.72 17.55 -16.79
C ASP A 7 9.36 18.86 -16.29
N GLY A 8 10.13 18.84 -15.18
CA GLY A 8 10.82 20.02 -14.66
C GLY A 8 9.90 21.09 -14.05
N THR A 9 8.61 20.78 -13.85
CA THR A 9 7.62 21.72 -13.31
C THR A 9 7.96 22.15 -11.87
N PHE A 10 8.68 21.30 -11.13
CA PHE A 10 9.18 21.61 -9.79
C PHE A 10 10.22 22.74 -9.76
N GLU A 11 10.90 23.05 -10.86
CA GLU A 11 11.88 24.14 -10.91
C GLU A 11 11.22 25.51 -11.08
N VAL A 12 9.99 25.54 -11.62
CA VAL A 12 9.20 26.76 -11.85
C VAL A 12 8.39 27.16 -10.61
N LEU A 13 8.11 26.20 -9.73
CA LEU A 13 7.33 26.39 -8.52
C LEU A 13 8.18 26.95 -7.36
N PRO A 14 7.57 27.70 -6.43
CA PRO A 14 8.28 28.20 -5.26
C PRO A 14 8.78 27.06 -4.37
N LYS A 15 10.01 27.20 -3.84
CA LYS A 15 10.71 26.16 -3.05
C LYS A 15 9.88 25.58 -1.89
N LYS A 16 8.97 26.37 -1.32
CA LYS A 16 8.08 25.92 -0.24
C LYS A 16 7.04 24.89 -0.72
N GLU A 17 6.47 25.09 -1.90
CA GLU A 17 5.49 24.17 -2.49
C GLU A 17 6.16 22.90 -3.00
N VAL A 18 7.37 23.03 -3.57
CA VAL A 18 8.22 21.90 -3.99
C VAL A 18 8.50 20.94 -2.83
N ILE A 19 8.82 21.46 -1.64
CA ILE A 19 9.06 20.63 -0.45
C ILE A 19 7.78 19.88 -0.03
N GLY A 20 6.63 20.55 -0.07
CA GLY A 20 5.35 19.93 0.24
C GLY A 20 5.01 18.79 -0.72
N LEU A 21 5.14 19.04 -2.01
CA LEU A 21 4.91 18.06 -3.07
C LEU A 21 5.91 16.89 -2.99
N ARG A 22 7.18 17.13 -2.63
CA ARG A 22 8.17 16.06 -2.41
C ARG A 22 7.80 15.17 -1.23
N HIS A 23 7.42 15.76 -0.08
CA HIS A 23 6.96 14.96 1.06
C HIS A 23 5.71 14.13 0.74
N GLU A 24 4.78 14.70 -0.03
CA GLU A 24 3.59 13.96 -0.48
C GLU A 24 3.98 12.80 -1.40
N MET A 25 4.91 13.03 -2.33
CA MET A 25 5.44 12.00 -3.22
C MET A 25 6.11 10.87 -2.43
N GLU A 26 7.00 11.17 -1.48
CA GLU A 26 7.66 10.17 -0.64
C GLU A 26 6.65 9.38 0.20
N LYS A 27 5.63 10.05 0.73
CA LYS A 27 4.56 9.39 1.48
C LYS A 27 3.79 8.41 0.59
N LEU A 28 3.40 8.84 -0.61
CA LEU A 28 2.67 8.00 -1.55
C LEU A 28 3.53 6.82 -2.03
N GLU A 29 4.81 7.03 -2.32
CA GLU A 29 5.73 5.96 -2.71
C GLU A 29 5.90 4.92 -1.59
N LYS A 30 6.03 5.37 -0.34
CA LYS A 30 6.16 4.48 0.82
C LYS A 30 4.95 3.58 1.05
N TYR A 31 3.73 4.08 0.84
CA TYR A 31 2.50 3.32 1.12
C TYR A 31 1.92 2.61 -0.11
N LEU A 32 2.01 3.23 -1.29
CA LEU A 32 1.35 2.76 -2.51
C LEU A 32 2.35 2.25 -3.57
N GLY A 33 3.65 2.32 -3.31
CA GLY A 33 4.67 1.84 -4.25
C GLY A 33 4.48 0.37 -4.62
N GLY A 34 4.05 -0.48 -3.67
CA GLY A 34 3.82 -1.90 -3.93
C GLY A 34 2.61 -2.21 -4.82
N ILE A 35 1.60 -1.32 -4.87
CA ILE A 35 0.41 -1.50 -5.73
C ILE A 35 0.51 -0.74 -7.06
N LYS A 36 1.55 0.08 -7.23
CA LYS A 36 1.75 0.91 -8.44
C LYS A 36 1.83 0.07 -9.71
N ASP A 37 2.47 -1.10 -9.62
CA ASP A 37 2.63 -2.03 -10.75
C ASP A 37 1.53 -3.12 -10.82
N MET A 38 0.45 -3.00 -10.03
CA MET A 38 -0.69 -3.94 -10.08
C MET A 38 -1.85 -3.39 -10.92
N PRO A 39 -1.97 -3.78 -12.20
CA PRO A 39 -3.10 -3.37 -13.05
C PRO A 39 -4.38 -4.17 -12.80
N LYS A 40 -4.31 -5.28 -12.04
CA LYS A 40 -5.44 -6.17 -11.74
C LYS A 40 -5.46 -6.51 -10.26
N MET A 41 -6.63 -6.88 -9.74
CA MET A 41 -6.76 -7.37 -8.37
C MET A 41 -5.93 -8.66 -8.18
N PRO A 42 -5.26 -8.81 -7.03
CA PRO A 42 -4.48 -10.00 -6.73
C PRO A 42 -5.39 -11.22 -6.55
N GLY A 43 -4.92 -12.39 -7.01
CA GLY A 43 -5.64 -13.66 -6.83
C GLY A 43 -5.49 -14.26 -5.43
N ALA A 44 -4.41 -13.90 -4.73
CA ALA A 44 -4.18 -14.27 -3.34
C ALA A 44 -3.45 -13.13 -2.63
N LEU A 45 -3.73 -12.96 -1.34
CA LEU A 45 -3.09 -11.99 -0.46
C LEU A 45 -2.20 -12.73 0.54
N PHE A 46 -0.96 -12.28 0.69
CA PHE A 46 -0.08 -12.77 1.75
C PHE A 46 -0.02 -11.74 2.88
N VAL A 47 -0.43 -12.13 4.09
CA VAL A 47 -0.50 -11.24 5.27
C VAL A 47 0.49 -11.68 6.33
N VAL A 48 1.29 -10.75 6.82
CA VAL A 48 2.19 -10.97 7.96
C VAL A 48 1.53 -10.41 9.21
N ASP A 49 1.46 -11.20 10.28
CA ASP A 49 0.82 -10.82 11.55
C ASP A 49 -0.67 -10.43 11.40
N PRO A 50 -1.57 -11.42 11.29
CA PRO A 50 -3.00 -11.18 11.06
C PRO A 50 -3.67 -10.35 12.17
N LYS A 51 -3.07 -10.26 13.37
CA LYS A 51 -3.61 -9.47 14.48
C LYS A 51 -3.54 -7.97 14.23
N LYS A 52 -2.46 -7.50 13.61
CA LYS A 52 -2.28 -6.08 13.26
C LYS A 52 -3.03 -5.74 11.98
N GLU A 53 -3.03 -6.65 11.01
CA GLU A 53 -3.58 -6.45 9.66
C GLU A 53 -5.02 -6.98 9.48
N LYS A 54 -5.87 -6.86 10.52
CA LYS A 54 -7.27 -7.32 10.50
C LYS A 54 -8.10 -6.67 9.39
N ILE A 55 -7.79 -5.42 9.03
CA ILE A 55 -8.49 -4.68 7.98
C ILE A 55 -8.22 -5.33 6.61
N ALA A 56 -6.97 -5.70 6.34
CA ALA A 56 -6.59 -6.35 5.08
C ALA A 56 -7.30 -7.70 4.90
N ILE A 57 -7.42 -8.48 5.97
CA ILE A 57 -8.15 -9.76 5.98
C ILE A 57 -9.64 -9.53 5.72
N ALA A 58 -10.25 -8.55 6.40
CA ALA A 58 -11.67 -8.25 6.22
C ALA A 58 -12.00 -7.76 4.80
N GLU A 59 -11.12 -6.98 4.19
CA GLU A 59 -11.28 -6.53 2.80
C GLU A 59 -11.09 -7.69 1.81
N ALA A 60 -10.05 -8.51 2.01
CA ALA A 60 -9.81 -9.70 1.18
C ALA A 60 -11.00 -10.67 1.23
N LYS A 61 -11.57 -10.92 2.41
CA LYS A 61 -12.76 -11.77 2.60
C LYS A 61 -14.00 -11.20 1.92
N LYS A 62 -14.19 -9.87 1.92
CA LYS A 62 -15.28 -9.21 1.19
C LYS A 62 -15.12 -9.31 -0.33
N LEU A 63 -13.88 -9.23 -0.82
CA LEU A 63 -13.56 -9.30 -2.25
C LEU A 63 -13.44 -10.74 -2.77
N GLY A 64 -13.44 -11.74 -1.87
CA GLY A 64 -13.29 -13.16 -2.23
C GLY A 64 -11.87 -13.53 -2.63
N ILE A 65 -10.87 -12.79 -2.16
CA ILE A 65 -9.45 -13.05 -2.41
C ILE A 65 -8.96 -14.07 -1.38
N GLN A 66 -8.25 -15.11 -1.82
CA GLN A 66 -7.68 -16.10 -0.89
C GLN A 66 -6.57 -15.47 -0.04
N VAL A 67 -6.60 -15.68 1.28
CA VAL A 67 -5.61 -15.10 2.21
C VAL A 67 -4.70 -16.19 2.73
N VAL A 68 -3.39 -15.99 2.59
CA VAL A 68 -2.35 -16.82 3.21
C VAL A 68 -1.67 -15.96 4.26
N ALA A 69 -1.62 -16.40 5.51
CA ALA A 69 -0.98 -15.62 6.57
C ALA A 69 0.00 -16.43 7.41
N THR A 70 1.05 -15.76 7.87
CA THR A 70 1.93 -16.29 8.92
C THR A 70 1.37 -15.88 10.27
N VAL A 71 0.80 -16.85 10.99
CA VAL A 71 0.28 -16.68 12.35
C VAL A 71 1.41 -16.82 13.38
N ASP A 72 1.41 -15.95 14.39
CA ASP A 72 2.22 -16.12 15.60
C ASP A 72 1.36 -16.76 16.70
N THR A 73 2.00 -17.26 17.75
CA THR A 73 1.42 -17.94 18.92
C THR A 73 0.29 -17.18 19.65
N ASN A 74 0.08 -15.90 19.34
CA ASN A 74 -0.91 -15.02 19.96
C ASN A 74 -2.08 -14.64 19.03
N CYS A 75 -2.24 -15.35 17.90
CA CYS A 75 -3.23 -15.05 16.88
C CYS A 75 -4.09 -16.27 16.55
N ASP A 76 -5.41 -16.07 16.47
CA ASP A 76 -6.38 -17.11 16.13
C ASP A 76 -6.31 -17.43 14.63
N PRO A 77 -6.01 -18.68 14.24
CA PRO A 77 -5.86 -19.07 12.83
C PRO A 77 -7.20 -19.17 12.08
N ASP A 78 -8.34 -19.17 12.77
CA ASP A 78 -9.67 -19.17 12.14
C ASP A 78 -9.98 -17.88 11.34
N GLU A 79 -9.23 -16.79 11.55
CA GLU A 79 -9.37 -15.58 10.74
C GLU A 79 -8.73 -15.72 9.33
N VAL A 80 -7.96 -16.79 9.08
CA VAL A 80 -7.23 -17.05 7.83
C VAL A 80 -7.65 -18.39 7.20
N GLU A 81 -8.74 -18.35 6.44
CA GLU A 81 -9.24 -19.43 5.56
C GLU A 81 -9.14 -19.05 4.08
#